data_AF-A0A0N4XAK0-F1
#
_entry.id   AF-A0A0N4XAK0-F1
#
_cell.length_a   1.000
_cell.length_b   1.000
_cell.length_c   1.000
_cell.angle_alpha   90.00
_cell.angle_beta   90.00
_cell.angle_gamma   90.00
#
_symmetry.space_group_name_H-M   'P 1'
#
loop_
_entity.id
_entity.type
_entity.pdbx_description
1 polymer ?
#
loop_
_entity_poly.entity_id
_entity_poly.type
_entity_poly.pdbx_seq_one_letter_code
_entity_poly.pdbx_strand_id
1 'polypeptide(L)'
;MDQQKLSNFQKKRTPLHYAAAYRDGGYLYKMMRKSGADPNIYDCNGRPAKYYLKHNGEIDLSAMRLDTKAALKQVLHNRVAPSYLESSIQQWLRDGQLAKLEQLVLSGCGDLLQNRNATNADTVNFLENLPEYMSKIDGIHRAIKEGDLEKVKSLMTSKKLAIARDRFGCTPLHAAVVHEHTDIVRFIAGHFPSVLNAPDYVSLFF
;
A
#
# COMPACT_ATOMS: atom_id res chain seq x y z
N MET A 1 19.77 -8.89 13.93
CA MET A 1 18.29 -9.00 14.01
C MET A 1 17.79 -9.13 12.59
N ASP A 2 17.15 -10.26 12.28
CA ASP A 2 17.28 -10.96 10.99
C ASP A 2 16.63 -10.26 9.79
N GLN A 3 17.42 -9.96 8.76
CA GLN A 3 16.95 -9.58 7.43
C GLN A 3 15.99 -10.64 6.83
N GLN A 4 16.10 -11.90 7.28
CA GLN A 4 15.21 -13.00 6.90
C GLN A 4 13.74 -12.77 7.32
N LYS A 5 13.46 -12.08 8.43
CA LYS A 5 12.09 -11.85 8.93
C LYS A 5 11.37 -10.69 8.23
N LEU A 6 12.11 -9.68 7.74
CA LEU A 6 11.54 -8.64 6.87
C LEU A 6 11.25 -9.17 5.44
N SER A 7 11.96 -10.23 4.99
CA SER A 7 11.78 -10.84 3.66
C SER A 7 10.40 -11.46 3.42
N ASN A 8 9.59 -11.62 4.47
CA ASN A 8 8.24 -12.17 4.37
C ASN A 8 7.19 -11.16 3.90
N PHE A 9 7.46 -9.85 3.96
CA PHE A 9 6.51 -8.79 3.56
C PHE A 9 6.87 -8.08 2.24
N GLN A 10 7.93 -8.51 1.55
CA GLN A 10 8.38 -7.92 0.29
C GLN A 10 8.21 -8.94 -0.84
N LYS A 11 6.97 -9.18 -1.25
CA LYS A 11 6.68 -10.19 -2.28
C LYS A 11 6.47 -9.59 -3.67
N LYS A 12 6.43 -8.26 -3.85
CA LYS A 12 6.20 -7.60 -5.14
C LYS A 12 4.93 -8.12 -5.85
N ARG A 13 3.95 -8.58 -5.07
CA ARG A 13 2.68 -9.14 -5.54
C ARG A 13 1.74 -8.00 -5.86
N THR A 14 1.04 -8.13 -6.96
CA THR A 14 -0.07 -7.23 -7.33
C THR A 14 -1.37 -7.70 -6.68
N PRO A 15 -2.43 -6.87 -6.63
CA PRO A 15 -3.75 -7.29 -6.18
C PRO A 15 -4.27 -8.54 -6.91
N LEU A 16 -3.89 -8.74 -8.17
CA LEU A 16 -4.27 -9.92 -8.95
C LEU A 16 -3.66 -11.23 -8.41
N HIS A 17 -2.46 -11.18 -7.82
CA HIS A 17 -1.86 -12.36 -7.16
C HIS A 17 -2.70 -12.81 -5.97
N TYR A 18 -3.16 -11.86 -5.14
CA TYR A 18 -4.03 -12.14 -4.01
C TYR A 18 -5.40 -12.64 -4.46
N ALA A 19 -5.97 -12.02 -5.50
CA ALA A 19 -7.23 -12.47 -6.08
C ALA A 19 -7.16 -13.91 -6.61
N ALA A 20 -6.02 -14.33 -7.17
CA ALA A 20 -5.81 -15.69 -7.65
C ALA A 20 -5.73 -16.74 -6.53
N ALA A 21 -5.37 -16.35 -5.31
CA ALA A 21 -5.20 -17.28 -4.19
C ALA A 21 -6.53 -17.73 -3.55
N TYR A 22 -7.63 -17.04 -3.84
CA TYR A 22 -8.95 -17.40 -3.34
C TYR A 22 -9.45 -18.73 -3.92
N ARG A 23 -10.29 -19.42 -3.14
CA ARG A 23 -10.98 -20.66 -3.55
C ARG A 23 -12.36 -20.35 -4.12
N ASP A 24 -12.45 -19.37 -5.02
CA ASP A 24 -13.70 -18.82 -5.58
C ASP A 24 -13.93 -19.22 -7.05
N GLY A 25 -13.26 -20.28 -7.52
CA GLY A 25 -13.27 -20.68 -8.94
C GLY A 25 -12.59 -19.67 -9.88
N GLY A 26 -11.76 -18.79 -9.34
CA GLY A 26 -11.09 -17.70 -10.06
C GLY A 26 -12.02 -16.55 -10.41
N TYR A 27 -13.13 -16.39 -9.70
CA TYR A 27 -14.11 -15.34 -9.95
C TYR A 27 -13.48 -13.95 -9.82
N LEU A 28 -12.87 -13.65 -8.67
CA LEU A 28 -12.24 -12.36 -8.40
C LEU A 28 -11.07 -12.10 -9.35
N TYR A 29 -10.28 -13.13 -9.64
CA TYR A 29 -9.21 -13.06 -10.64
C TYR A 29 -9.74 -12.65 -12.02
N LYS A 30 -10.78 -13.31 -12.52
CA LYS A 30 -11.41 -13.01 -13.82
C LYS A 30 -12.01 -11.60 -13.83
N MET A 31 -12.64 -11.18 -12.74
CA MET A 31 -13.18 -9.84 -12.59
C MET A 31 -12.08 -8.77 -12.72
N MET A 32 -10.96 -8.93 -11.99
CA MET A 32 -9.84 -8.00 -12.06
C MET A 32 -9.15 -8.00 -13.44
N ARG A 33 -9.06 -9.16 -14.09
CA ARG A 33 -8.59 -9.27 -15.49
C ARG A 33 -9.47 -8.47 -16.45
N LYS A 34 -10.79 -8.56 -16.29
CA LYS A 34 -11.76 -7.79 -17.10
C LYS A 34 -11.58 -6.27 -16.90
N SER A 35 -11.19 -5.85 -15.70
CA SER A 35 -10.86 -4.44 -15.42
C SER A 35 -9.47 -4.00 -15.90
N GLY A 36 -8.66 -4.89 -16.48
CA GLY A 36 -7.35 -4.57 -17.05
C GLY A 36 -6.12 -4.95 -16.21
N ALA A 37 -6.29 -5.75 -15.14
CA ALA A 37 -5.14 -6.25 -14.38
C ALA A 37 -4.24 -7.15 -15.25
N ASP A 38 -2.93 -6.97 -15.15
CA ASP A 38 -1.92 -7.70 -15.94
C ASP A 38 -1.50 -9.01 -15.24
N PRO A 39 -1.73 -10.18 -15.85
CA PRO A 39 -1.38 -11.49 -15.31
C PRO A 39 0.09 -11.84 -15.49
N ASN A 40 0.84 -11.05 -16.26
CA ASN A 40 2.24 -11.31 -16.60
C ASN A 40 3.22 -10.56 -15.70
N ILE A 41 2.73 -9.89 -14.65
CA ILE A 41 3.59 -9.35 -13.59
C ILE A 41 4.00 -10.51 -12.69
N TYR A 42 5.30 -10.57 -12.41
CA TYR A 42 5.91 -11.60 -11.58
C TYR A 42 6.20 -11.07 -10.18
N ASP A 43 5.90 -11.87 -9.18
CA ASP A 43 6.28 -11.63 -7.79
C ASP A 43 7.79 -11.86 -7.55
N CYS A 44 8.28 -11.66 -6.33
CA CYS A 44 9.69 -11.85 -5.99
C CYS A 44 10.18 -13.30 -6.15
N ASN A 45 9.26 -14.27 -6.23
CA ASN A 45 9.57 -15.68 -6.45
C ASN A 45 9.54 -16.04 -7.95
N GLY A 46 9.41 -15.05 -8.84
CA GLY A 46 9.28 -15.26 -10.27
C GLY A 46 7.95 -15.93 -10.66
N ARG A 47 6.89 -15.75 -9.85
CA ARG A 47 5.58 -16.37 -10.10
C ARG A 47 4.58 -15.34 -10.58
N PRO A 48 3.86 -15.59 -11.69
CA PRO A 48 2.77 -14.74 -12.14
C PRO A 48 1.49 -15.04 -11.35
N ALA A 49 0.54 -14.10 -11.30
CA ALA A 49 -0.72 -14.27 -10.57
C ALA A 49 -1.47 -15.57 -10.91
N LYS A 50 -1.50 -15.98 -12.18
CA LYS A 50 -2.17 -17.22 -12.63
C LYS A 50 -1.64 -18.50 -11.98
N TYR A 51 -0.39 -18.50 -11.49
CA TYR A 51 0.18 -19.63 -10.75
C TYR A 51 -0.70 -19.97 -9.55
N TYR A 52 -1.12 -18.95 -8.80
CA TYR A 52 -1.84 -19.13 -7.54
C TYR A 52 -3.28 -19.66 -7.69
N LEU A 53 -3.84 -19.69 -8.91
CA LEU A 53 -5.12 -20.35 -9.21
C LEU A 53 -5.07 -21.88 -9.07
N LYS A 54 -3.88 -22.47 -9.16
CA LYS A 54 -3.64 -23.91 -8.98
C LYS A 54 -2.92 -24.24 -7.68
N HIS A 55 -2.37 -23.21 -7.04
CA HIS A 55 -1.54 -23.30 -5.83
C HIS A 55 -2.18 -22.48 -4.69
N ASN A 56 -3.49 -22.65 -4.55
CA ASN A 56 -4.30 -21.97 -3.53
C ASN A 56 -3.75 -22.39 -2.15
N GLY A 57 -3.44 -21.41 -1.31
CA GLY A 57 -2.81 -21.63 0.01
C GLY A 57 -1.34 -21.26 0.09
N GLU A 58 -0.63 -21.06 -1.03
CA GLU A 58 0.75 -20.52 -1.00
C GLU A 58 0.81 -19.01 -0.72
N ILE A 59 -0.34 -18.32 -0.81
CA ILE A 59 -0.51 -16.96 -0.31
C ILE A 59 -1.39 -17.06 0.93
N ASP A 60 -0.81 -16.72 2.08
CA ASP A 60 -1.55 -16.60 3.33
C ASP A 60 -2.27 -15.24 3.38
N LEU A 61 -3.52 -15.24 2.94
CA LEU A 61 -4.41 -14.07 3.00
C LEU A 61 -4.76 -13.70 4.44
N SER A 62 -4.74 -14.67 5.37
CA SER A 62 -5.05 -14.41 6.78
C SER A 62 -3.96 -13.58 7.44
N ALA A 63 -2.68 -13.85 7.12
CA ALA A 63 -1.55 -13.04 7.57
C ALA A 63 -1.65 -11.57 7.16
N MET A 64 -2.29 -11.27 6.02
CA MET A 64 -2.52 -9.88 5.59
C MET A 64 -3.71 -9.21 6.26
N ARG A 65 -4.71 -9.97 6.72
CA ARG A 65 -5.85 -9.46 7.49
C ARG A 65 -5.49 -9.17 8.94
N LEU A 66 -4.45 -9.82 9.45
CA LEU A 66 -4.09 -9.79 10.87
C LEU A 66 -3.34 -8.50 11.24
N ASP A 67 -4.11 -7.50 11.67
CA ASP A 67 -3.67 -6.42 12.57
C ASP A 67 -3.36 -6.95 13.98
N THR A 68 -2.62 -8.06 14.11
CA THR A 68 -2.35 -8.60 15.45
C THR A 68 -1.45 -7.64 16.23
N LYS A 69 -1.76 -7.49 17.50
CA LYS A 69 -0.97 -6.79 18.52
C LYS A 69 0.54 -7.13 18.47
N ALA A 70 0.90 -8.31 17.96
CA ALA A 70 2.28 -8.75 17.69
C ALA A 70 2.91 -8.11 16.43
N ALA A 71 2.18 -8.03 15.31
CA ALA A 71 2.58 -7.25 14.12
C ALA A 71 2.64 -5.75 14.45
N LEU A 72 1.64 -5.24 15.19
CA LEU A 72 1.67 -3.87 15.70
C LEU A 72 2.92 -3.62 16.57
N LYS A 73 3.30 -4.51 17.49
CA LYS A 73 4.52 -4.34 18.34
C LYS A 73 5.83 -4.36 17.55
N GLN A 74 5.90 -5.07 16.43
CA GLN A 74 7.08 -5.09 15.55
C GLN A 74 7.17 -3.87 14.64
N VAL A 75 6.03 -3.33 14.18
CA VAL A 75 5.95 -2.16 13.30
C VAL A 75 5.81 -0.85 14.10
N LEU A 76 5.53 -0.90 15.41
CA LEU A 76 5.53 0.26 16.33
C LEU A 76 6.95 0.77 16.68
N HIS A 77 8.02 0.11 16.23
CA HIS A 77 9.32 0.76 16.20
C HIS A 77 9.29 1.80 15.08
N ASN A 78 9.41 3.09 15.46
CA ASN A 78 9.66 4.19 14.53
C ASN A 78 10.66 3.73 13.48
N ARG A 79 10.21 3.64 12.22
CA ARG A 79 11.08 3.25 11.12
C ARG A 79 12.22 4.26 11.12
N VAL A 80 13.45 3.80 11.26
CA VAL A 80 14.61 4.68 11.10
C VAL A 80 14.95 4.68 9.62
N ALA A 81 14.97 5.85 9.02
CA ALA A 81 15.42 6.00 7.64
C ALA A 81 16.89 5.53 7.54
N PRO A 82 17.25 4.69 6.57
CA PRO A 82 18.65 4.43 6.23
C PRO A 82 19.38 5.76 5.95
N SER A 83 20.69 5.83 6.24
CA SER A 83 21.47 7.06 6.14
C SER A 83 21.33 7.79 4.79
N TYR A 84 21.32 7.05 3.68
CA TYR A 84 21.16 7.63 2.34
C TYR A 84 19.77 8.26 2.12
N LEU A 85 18.71 7.66 2.69
CA LEU A 85 17.35 8.17 2.61
C LEU A 85 17.20 9.38 3.54
N GLU A 86 17.82 9.34 4.71
CA GLU A 86 17.87 10.46 5.65
C GLU A 86 18.45 11.72 4.98
N SER A 87 19.61 11.61 4.33
CA SER A 87 20.20 12.73 3.59
C SER A 87 19.29 13.22 2.45
N SER A 88 18.61 12.29 1.77
CA SER A 88 17.67 12.65 0.70
C SER A 88 16.46 13.42 1.24
N ILE A 89 15.86 12.97 2.35
CA ILE A 89 14.73 13.66 2.99
C ILE A 89 15.14 15.07 3.43
N GLN A 90 16.31 15.22 4.06
CA GLN A 90 16.83 16.53 4.47
C GLN A 90 17.01 17.47 3.27
N GLN A 91 17.52 16.96 2.15
CA GLN A 91 17.65 17.74 0.92
C GLN A 91 16.27 18.13 0.36
N TRP A 92 15.30 17.21 0.34
CA TRP A 92 13.96 17.49 -0.18
C TRP A 92 13.22 18.55 0.66
N LEU A 93 13.39 18.52 1.97
CA LEU A 93 12.85 19.54 2.88
C LEU A 93 13.51 20.91 2.68
N ARG A 94 14.82 20.94 2.43
CA ARG A 94 15.54 22.19 2.17
C ARG A 94 15.14 22.82 0.83
N ASP A 95 15.06 22.00 -0.21
CA ASP A 95 14.87 22.42 -1.59
C ASP A 95 13.40 22.64 -1.99
N GLY A 96 12.45 22.33 -1.11
CA GLY A 96 11.03 22.42 -1.47
C GLY A 96 10.55 21.31 -2.40
N GLN A 97 11.17 20.12 -2.37
CA GLN A 97 10.81 19.01 -3.27
C GLN A 97 9.53 18.28 -2.81
N LEU A 98 8.40 19.00 -2.81
CA LEU A 98 7.10 18.51 -2.31
C LEU A 98 6.65 17.22 -2.99
N ALA A 99 6.90 17.06 -4.29
CA ALA A 99 6.50 15.85 -5.01
C ALA A 99 7.18 14.59 -4.45
N LYS A 100 8.44 14.69 -4.02
CA LYS A 100 9.16 13.55 -3.43
C LYS A 100 8.73 13.28 -1.99
N LEU A 101 8.45 14.35 -1.22
CA LEU A 101 7.89 14.24 0.13
C LEU A 101 6.49 13.60 0.09
N GLU A 102 5.64 14.05 -0.83
CA GLU A 102 4.32 13.47 -1.06
C GLU A 102 4.42 12.01 -1.50
N GLN A 103 5.35 11.68 -2.41
CA GLN A 103 5.59 10.30 -2.82
C GLN A 103 6.03 9.41 -1.64
N LEU A 104 6.84 9.94 -0.71
CA LEU A 104 7.25 9.24 0.51
C LEU A 104 6.05 8.95 1.43
N VAL A 105 5.12 9.90 1.56
CA VAL A 105 3.85 9.68 2.28
C VAL A 105 3.01 8.61 1.58
N LEU A 106 2.81 8.74 0.27
CA LEU A 106 2.02 7.80 -0.55
C LEU A 106 2.65 6.40 -0.62
N SER A 107 3.95 6.25 -0.36
CA SER A 107 4.61 4.94 -0.25
C SER A 107 4.46 4.30 1.13
N GLY A 108 3.71 4.92 2.05
CA GLY A 108 3.52 4.42 3.41
C GLY A 108 4.66 4.74 4.37
N CYS A 109 5.51 5.73 4.03
CA CYS A 109 6.67 6.17 4.83
C CYS A 109 6.52 7.60 5.36
N GLY A 110 5.29 8.10 5.51
CA GLY A 110 5.03 9.44 6.04
C GLY A 110 5.47 9.63 7.48
N ASP A 111 5.57 8.55 8.26
CA ASP A 111 6.13 8.54 9.62
C ASP A 111 7.57 9.05 9.66
N LEU A 112 8.34 8.84 8.59
CA LEU A 112 9.70 9.34 8.47
C LEU A 112 9.78 10.87 8.45
N LEU A 113 8.69 11.57 8.13
CA LEU A 113 8.64 13.04 8.09
C LEU A 113 8.16 13.65 9.42
N GLN A 114 7.72 12.83 10.38
CA GLN A 114 7.26 13.33 11.67
C GLN A 114 8.38 13.98 12.46
N ASN A 115 8.04 15.05 13.19
CA ASN A 115 8.96 15.82 14.04
C ASN A 115 10.19 16.39 13.30
N ARG A 116 10.10 16.55 11.98
CA ARG A 116 11.13 17.25 11.19
C ARG A 116 10.80 18.73 11.11
N ASN A 117 11.87 19.52 11.01
CA ASN A 117 11.77 20.96 10.75
C ASN A 117 12.28 21.24 9.34
N ALA A 118 11.73 22.27 8.71
CA ALA A 118 12.17 22.74 7.41
C ALA A 118 12.28 24.27 7.40
N THR A 119 13.07 24.80 6.47
CA THR A 119 13.25 26.25 6.28
C THR A 119 12.45 26.80 5.11
N ASN A 120 12.09 25.94 4.15
CA ASN A 120 11.30 26.32 2.99
C ASN A 120 9.81 26.41 3.37
N ALA A 121 9.16 27.53 3.04
CA ALA A 121 7.78 27.81 3.44
C ALA A 121 6.78 26.73 2.97
N ASP A 122 6.92 26.22 1.76
CA ASP A 122 6.03 25.20 1.20
C ASP A 122 6.17 23.88 1.96
N THR A 123 7.39 23.52 2.35
CA THR A 123 7.64 22.30 3.13
C THR A 123 7.15 22.42 4.57
N VAL A 124 7.23 23.61 5.16
CA VAL A 124 6.64 23.87 6.49
C VAL A 124 5.13 23.64 6.43
N ASN A 125 4.44 24.26 5.47
CA ASN A 125 3.01 24.05 5.28
C ASN A 125 2.66 22.59 4.97
N PHE A 126 3.47 21.89 4.17
CA PHE A 126 3.29 20.47 3.92
C PHE A 126 3.40 19.63 5.22
N LEU A 127 4.39 19.91 6.07
CA LEU A 127 4.60 19.22 7.35
C LEU A 127 3.49 19.52 8.37
N GLU A 128 2.94 20.74 8.38
CA GLU A 128 1.78 21.10 9.22
C GLU A 128 0.52 20.31 8.84
N ASN A 129 0.30 20.06 7.55
CA ASN A 129 -0.84 19.29 7.04
C ASN A 129 -0.58 17.76 6.98
N LEU A 130 0.65 17.32 7.27
CA LEU A 130 1.05 15.91 7.21
C LEU A 130 0.17 14.98 8.06
N PRO A 131 -0.20 15.31 9.32
CA PRO A 131 -1.02 14.43 10.15
C PRO A 131 -2.41 14.17 9.55
N GLU A 132 -3.06 15.21 9.00
CA GLU A 132 -4.36 15.08 8.35
C GLU A 132 -4.23 14.21 7.08
N TYR A 133 -3.18 14.43 6.29
CA TYR A 133 -2.95 13.65 5.08
C TYR A 133 -2.74 12.17 5.37
N MET A 134 -1.93 11.84 6.38
CA MET A 134 -1.72 10.47 6.84
C MET A 134 -3.01 9.86 7.41
N SER A 135 -3.73 10.60 8.24
CA SER A 135 -5.01 10.17 8.81
C SER A 135 -6.05 9.86 7.73
N LYS A 136 -6.06 10.62 6.64
CA LYS A 136 -6.93 10.37 5.48
C LYS A 136 -6.58 9.06 4.77
N ILE A 137 -5.29 8.77 4.57
CA ILE A 137 -4.83 7.49 3.99
C ILE A 137 -5.24 6.33 4.90
N ASP A 138 -4.97 6.42 6.20
CA ASP A 138 -5.36 5.41 7.18
C ASP A 138 -6.88 5.21 7.23
N GLY A 139 -7.64 6.31 7.13
CA GLY A 139 -9.10 6.30 7.04
C GLY A 139 -9.63 5.54 5.83
N ILE A 140 -8.98 5.67 4.67
CA ILE A 140 -9.35 4.90 3.46
C ILE A 140 -9.17 3.41 3.72
N HIS A 141 -7.99 3.00 4.21
CA HIS A 141 -7.70 1.59 4.48
C HIS A 141 -8.64 1.03 5.55
N ARG A 142 -8.95 1.79 6.60
CA ARG A 142 -9.91 1.38 7.63
C ARG A 142 -11.33 1.23 7.08
N ALA A 143 -11.82 2.18 6.29
CA ALA A 143 -13.13 2.07 5.64
C ALA A 143 -13.21 0.84 4.73
N ILE A 144 -12.13 0.51 4.03
CA ILE A 144 -12.05 -0.73 3.24
C ILE A 144 -12.15 -1.95 4.14
N LYS A 145 -11.38 -2.03 5.22
CA LYS A 145 -11.46 -3.16 6.17
C LYS A 145 -12.87 -3.36 6.70
N GLU A 146 -13.56 -2.26 7.01
CA GLU A 146 -14.93 -2.22 7.52
C GLU A 146 -16.00 -2.49 6.43
N GLY A 147 -15.64 -2.48 5.14
CA GLY A 147 -16.59 -2.67 4.03
C GLY A 147 -17.44 -1.43 3.72
N ASP A 148 -17.05 -0.25 4.20
CA ASP A 148 -17.80 0.99 4.01
C ASP A 148 -17.45 1.67 2.67
N LEU A 149 -18.12 1.23 1.60
CA LEU A 149 -17.94 1.76 0.25
C LEU A 149 -18.19 3.27 0.16
N GLU A 150 -19.20 3.80 0.84
CA GLU A 150 -19.55 5.22 0.76
C GLU A 150 -18.47 6.08 1.43
N LYS A 151 -17.91 5.62 2.54
CA LYS A 151 -16.76 6.29 3.16
C LYS A 151 -15.51 6.20 2.30
N VAL A 152 -15.27 5.08 1.61
CA VAL A 152 -14.16 4.97 0.63
C VAL A 152 -14.33 6.01 -0.48
N LYS A 153 -15.52 6.12 -1.07
CA LYS A 153 -15.81 7.14 -2.09
C LYS A 153 -15.61 8.56 -1.57
N SER A 154 -16.07 8.85 -0.35
CA SER A 154 -15.95 10.19 0.23
C SER A 154 -14.49 10.57 0.55
N LEU A 155 -13.66 9.59 0.94
CA LEU A 155 -12.27 9.81 1.30
C LEU A 155 -11.32 9.84 0.09
N MET A 156 -11.59 9.04 -0.95
CA MET A 156 -10.80 8.97 -2.19
C MET A 156 -11.01 10.16 -3.13
N THR A 157 -10.80 11.37 -2.59
CA THR A 157 -10.97 12.65 -3.31
C THR A 157 -9.95 12.90 -4.43
N SER A 158 -8.87 12.12 -4.53
CA SER A 158 -7.85 12.27 -5.56
C SER A 158 -7.31 10.93 -6.03
N LYS A 159 -6.85 10.86 -7.30
CA LYS A 159 -6.28 9.63 -7.88
C LYS A 159 -5.03 9.13 -7.15
N LYS A 160 -4.26 10.04 -6.52
CA LYS A 160 -3.06 9.69 -5.75
C LYS A 160 -3.42 8.87 -4.51
N LEU A 161 -4.56 9.13 -3.88
CA LEU A 161 -5.03 8.37 -2.73
C LEU A 161 -5.39 6.92 -3.10
N ALA A 162 -5.76 6.66 -4.36
CA ALA A 162 -6.02 5.29 -4.82
C ALA A 162 -4.76 4.41 -4.90
N ILE A 163 -3.56 5.00 -4.92
CA ILE A 163 -2.28 4.27 -4.86
C ILE A 163 -1.56 4.42 -3.51
N ALA A 164 -2.16 5.16 -2.57
CA ALA A 164 -1.56 5.45 -1.27
C ALA A 164 -1.46 4.18 -0.42
N ARG A 165 -0.24 3.82 -0.06
CA ARG A 165 0.03 2.60 0.69
C ARG A 165 -0.21 2.79 2.17
N ASP A 166 -0.71 1.75 2.82
CA ASP A 166 -0.65 1.65 4.27
C ASP A 166 0.81 1.39 4.73
N ARG A 167 1.00 1.32 6.05
CA ARG A 167 2.31 1.03 6.65
C ARG A 167 2.89 -0.34 6.30
N PHE A 168 2.06 -1.26 5.79
CA PHE A 168 2.44 -2.59 5.33
C PHE A 168 2.79 -2.61 3.85
N GLY A 169 2.71 -1.47 3.15
CA GLY A 169 3.04 -1.39 1.73
C GLY A 169 1.90 -1.78 0.80
N CYS A 170 0.69 -1.96 1.34
CA CYS A 170 -0.48 -2.39 0.59
C CYS A 170 -1.23 -1.17 0.05
N THR A 171 -1.59 -1.18 -1.23
CA THR A 171 -2.51 -0.17 -1.80
C THR A 171 -3.95 -0.46 -1.36
N PRO A 172 -4.88 0.50 -1.49
CA PRO A 172 -6.29 0.29 -1.15
C PRO A 172 -6.91 -0.90 -1.90
N LEU A 173 -6.48 -1.17 -3.14
CA LEU A 173 -6.96 -2.34 -3.89
C LEU A 173 -6.46 -3.66 -3.32
N HIS A 174 -5.25 -3.71 -2.74
CA HIS A 174 -4.79 -4.89 -2.01
C HIS A 174 -5.70 -5.15 -0.81
N ALA A 175 -5.96 -4.12 0.00
CA ALA A 175 -6.84 -4.23 1.16
C ALA A 175 -8.25 -4.70 0.74
N ALA A 176 -8.82 -4.14 -0.33
CA ALA A 176 -10.16 -4.53 -0.79
C ALA A 176 -10.21 -6.00 -1.25
N VAL A 177 -9.17 -6.48 -1.94
CA VAL A 177 -9.06 -7.89 -2.35
C VAL A 177 -8.85 -8.79 -1.14
N VAL A 178 -7.97 -8.42 -0.21
CA VAL A 178 -7.67 -9.20 1.01
C VAL A 178 -8.89 -9.31 1.92
N HIS A 179 -9.74 -8.29 1.98
CA HIS A 179 -10.96 -8.29 2.80
C HIS A 179 -12.22 -8.75 2.04
N GLU A 180 -12.10 -9.19 0.79
CA GLU A 180 -13.19 -9.76 -0.04
C GLU A 180 -14.37 -8.80 -0.34
N HIS A 181 -14.16 -7.49 -0.16
CA HIS A 181 -15.18 -6.46 -0.42
C HIS A 181 -15.31 -6.18 -1.92
N THR A 182 -16.01 -7.07 -2.62
CA THR A 182 -16.06 -7.12 -4.09
C THR A 182 -16.67 -5.87 -4.73
N ASP A 183 -17.60 -5.20 -4.07
CA ASP A 183 -18.13 -3.88 -4.45
C ASP A 183 -17.06 -2.78 -4.41
N ILE A 184 -16.25 -2.73 -3.35
CA ILE A 184 -15.09 -1.85 -3.24
C ILE A 184 -14.03 -2.19 -4.29
N VAL A 185 -13.74 -3.49 -4.52
CA VAL A 185 -12.81 -3.90 -5.58
C VAL A 185 -13.31 -3.41 -6.94
N ARG A 186 -14.60 -3.57 -7.26
CA ARG A 186 -15.20 -3.06 -8.51
C ARG A 186 -15.09 -1.56 -8.63
N PHE A 187 -15.41 -0.83 -7.55
CA PHE A 187 -15.29 0.62 -7.54
C PHE A 187 -13.85 1.07 -7.84
N ILE A 188 -12.87 0.56 -7.08
CA ILE A 188 -11.47 0.95 -7.23
C ILE A 188 -10.92 0.54 -8.61
N ALA A 189 -11.16 -0.70 -9.03
CA ALA A 189 -10.67 -1.22 -10.31
C ALA A 189 -11.27 -0.49 -11.51
N GLY A 190 -12.54 -0.05 -11.42
CA GLY A 190 -13.23 0.66 -12.51
C GLY A 190 -12.84 2.14 -12.62
N HIS A 191 -12.51 2.81 -11.50
CA HIS A 191 -12.26 4.26 -11.48
C HIS A 191 -10.77 4.62 -11.43
N PHE A 192 -9.91 3.71 -10.94
CA PHE A 192 -8.49 3.97 -10.72
C PHE A 192 -7.61 2.87 -11.33
N PRO A 193 -7.58 2.72 -12.67
CA PRO A 193 -6.85 1.63 -13.32
C PRO A 193 -5.35 1.61 -13.01
N SER A 194 -4.76 2.76 -12.63
CA SER A 194 -3.35 2.87 -12.23
C SER A 194 -2.98 2.00 -11.01
N VAL A 195 -3.95 1.57 -10.19
CA VAL A 195 -3.69 0.74 -9.00
C VAL A 195 -3.68 -0.76 -9.30
N LEU A 196 -4.27 -1.20 -10.42
CA LEU A 196 -4.49 -2.63 -10.73
C LEU A 196 -3.20 -3.46 -10.71
N ASN A 197 -2.11 -2.84 -11.11
CA ASN A 197 -0.81 -3.47 -11.32
C ASN A 197 0.25 -2.99 -10.32
N ALA A 198 -0.13 -2.17 -9.33
CA ALA A 198 0.78 -1.71 -8.31
C ALA A 198 1.21 -2.90 -7.43
N PRO A 199 2.52 -3.15 -7.24
CA PRO A 199 2.96 -4.21 -6.34
C PRO A 199 2.89 -3.75 -4.88
N ASP A 200 2.73 -4.74 -3.99
CA ASP A 200 2.99 -4.62 -2.56
C ASP A 200 4.50 -4.49 -2.29
N TYR A 201 4.86 -3.68 -1.30
CA TYR A 201 6.22 -3.65 -0.73
C TYR A 201 6.28 -2.73 0.49
N VAL A 202 7.02 -3.13 1.51
CA VAL A 202 7.43 -2.25 2.61
C VAL A 202 8.71 -1.52 2.17
N SER A 203 8.60 -0.25 1.76
CA SER A 203 9.73 0.49 1.19
C SER A 203 10.78 0.87 2.24
N LEU A 204 11.95 0.25 2.13
CA LEU A 204 13.24 0.84 2.52
C LEU A 204 14.30 0.65 1.43
N PHE A 205 13.89 0.38 0.19
CA PHE A 205 14.78 0.33 -0.96
C PHE A 205 14.09 1.10 -2.08
N PHE A 206 14.54 2.34 -2.29
CA PHE A 206 14.19 3.17 -3.45
C PHE A 206 15.22 2.94 -4.56
#